data_AF-A0A9E0PV09-F1
#
_entry.id   AF-A0A9E0PV09-F1
#
_cell.length_a   1.000
_cell.length_b   1.000
_cell.length_c   1.000
_cell.angle_alpha   90.00
_cell.angle_beta   90.00
_cell.angle_gamma   90.00
#
_symmetry.space_group_name_H-M   'P 1'
#
loop_
_entity.id
_entity.type
_entity.pdbx_description
1 polymer ?
#
loop_
_entity_poly.entity_id
_entity_poly.type
_entity_poly.pdbx_seq_one_letter_code
_entity_poly.pdbx_strand_id
1 'polypeptide(L)'
;RGLASIPARFGTVAALGLSAGLHIATLAFLATLPYVYPPGLGTVYWTGFAGCAALLAYQHAIVRPGDLTRLDAAFFTANGVLALWLLATTAADLFLR
;
A
#
# COMPACT_ATOMS: atom_id res chain seq x y z
N ARG A 1 -2.06 -30.88 5.37
CA ARG A 1 -2.86 -29.90 6.16
C ARG A 1 -2.82 -28.58 5.39
N GLY A 2 -3.97 -28.03 5.01
CA GLY A 2 -4.02 -26.74 4.32
C GLY A 2 -3.64 -25.61 5.28
N LEU A 3 -3.02 -24.55 4.74
CA LEU A 3 -2.70 -23.35 5.52
C LEU A 3 -4.00 -22.64 5.94
N ALA A 4 -4.14 -22.35 7.23
CA ALA A 4 -5.23 -21.52 7.74
C ALA A 4 -4.97 -20.06 7.32
N SER A 5 -5.74 -19.57 6.37
CA SER A 5 -5.61 -18.21 5.83
C SER A 5 -6.98 -17.61 5.51
N ILE A 6 -7.04 -16.28 5.39
CA ILE A 6 -8.25 -15.56 4.98
C ILE A 6 -8.82 -16.09 3.65
N PRO A 7 -8.03 -16.22 2.55
CA PRO A 7 -8.55 -16.78 1.31
C PRO A 7 -8.95 -18.26 1.44
N ALA A 8 -8.30 -19.06 2.28
CA ALA A 8 -8.70 -20.45 2.52
C ALA A 8 -10.03 -20.57 3.29
N ARG A 9 -10.34 -19.60 4.16
CA ARG A 9 -11.58 -19.61 4.98
C ARG A 9 -12.76 -18.92 4.29
N PHE A 10 -12.52 -17.85 3.56
CA PHE A 10 -13.57 -16.96 3.02
C PHE A 10 -13.58 -16.86 1.49
N GLY A 11 -12.62 -17.51 0.80
CA GLY A 11 -12.46 -17.42 -0.65
C GLY A 11 -11.67 -16.19 -1.09
N THR A 12 -11.21 -16.22 -2.34
CA THR A 12 -10.35 -15.19 -2.94
C THR A 12 -11.07 -13.84 -3.10
N VAL A 13 -12.35 -13.86 -3.47
CA VAL A 13 -13.16 -12.63 -3.63
C VAL A 13 -13.24 -11.86 -2.31
N ALA A 14 -13.63 -12.51 -1.23
CA ALA A 14 -13.72 -11.88 0.09
C ALA A 14 -12.35 -11.43 0.61
N ALA A 15 -11.30 -12.24 0.39
CA ALA A 15 -9.94 -11.89 0.80
C ALA A 15 -9.41 -10.65 0.06
N LEU A 16 -9.63 -10.54 -1.25
CA LEU A 16 -9.24 -9.37 -2.03
C LEU A 16 -10.06 -8.12 -1.65
N GLY A 17 -11.36 -8.29 -1.37
CA GLY A 17 -12.20 -7.19 -0.86
C GLY A 17 -11.70 -6.66 0.50
N LEU A 18 -11.34 -7.56 1.42
CA LEU A 18 -10.74 -7.17 2.71
C LEU A 18 -9.39 -6.48 2.52
N SER A 19 -8.54 -7.00 1.63
CA SER A 19 -7.25 -6.37 1.29
C SER A 19 -7.43 -4.96 0.74
N ALA A 20 -8.42 -4.73 -0.14
CA ALA A 20 -8.74 -3.41 -0.65
C ALA A 20 -9.16 -2.45 0.48
N GLY A 21 -10.00 -2.90 1.41
CA GLY A 21 -10.40 -2.12 2.59
C GLY A 21 -9.20 -1.73 3.47
N LEU A 22 -8.27 -2.66 3.70
CA LEU A 22 -7.05 -2.38 4.47
C LEU A 22 -6.09 -1.41 3.75
N HIS A 23 -6.00 -1.47 2.42
CA HIS A 23 -5.21 -0.51 1.64
C HIS A 23 -5.81 0.89 1.68
N ILE A 24 -7.14 1.00 1.61
CA ILE A 24 -7.84 2.28 1.78
C ILE A 24 -7.58 2.85 3.19
N ALA A 25 -7.67 2.01 4.23
CA ALA A 25 -7.35 2.44 5.59
C ALA A 25 -5.89 2.90 5.73
N THR A 26 -4.95 2.20 5.09
CA THR A 26 -3.53 2.60 5.04
C THR A 26 -3.38 3.98 4.40
N LEU A 27 -4.01 4.23 3.26
CA LEU A 27 -3.98 5.54 2.61
C LEU A 27 -4.63 6.62 3.47
N ALA A 28 -5.74 6.32 4.15
CA ALA A 28 -6.35 7.26 5.07
C ALA A 28 -5.40 7.67 6.21
N PHE A 29 -4.72 6.71 6.84
CA PHE A 29 -3.75 7.00 7.90
C PHE A 29 -2.50 7.72 7.39
N LEU A 30 -2.00 7.38 6.20
CA LEU A 30 -0.88 8.11 5.60
C LEU A 30 -1.27 9.55 5.23
N ALA A 31 -2.50 9.78 4.78
CA ALA A 31 -3.00 11.12 4.49
C ALA A 31 -3.16 11.98 5.75
N THR A 32 -3.43 11.38 6.91
CA THR A 32 -3.52 12.12 8.20
C THR A 32 -2.15 12.42 8.81
N LEU A 33 -1.09 11.70 8.42
CA LEU A 33 0.24 11.82 9.01
C LEU A 33 0.80 13.27 9.04
N PRO A 34 0.69 14.08 7.96
CA PRO A 34 1.16 15.46 7.97
C PRO A 34 0.48 16.37 9.01
N TYR A 35 -0.71 15.99 9.49
CA TYR A 35 -1.49 16.78 10.44
C TYR A 35 -1.29 16.34 11.90
N VAL A 36 -0.97 15.05 12.12
CA VAL A 36 -0.78 14.49 13.46
C VAL A 36 0.67 14.52 13.94
N TYR A 37 1.63 14.71 13.04
CA TYR A 37 3.05 14.87 13.36
C TYR A 37 3.46 16.35 13.29
N PRO A 38 3.64 17.08 14.41
CA PRO A 38 4.28 18.41 14.40
C PRO A 38 5.78 18.27 14.09
N PRO A 39 6.40 19.08 13.21
CA PRO A 39 5.97 20.34 12.57
C PRO A 39 5.18 20.17 11.25
N GLY A 40 4.73 18.96 10.94
CA GLY A 40 4.01 18.58 9.73
C GLY A 40 4.91 17.83 8.74
N LEU A 41 4.32 17.43 7.61
CA LEU A 41 5.03 16.90 6.44
C LEU A 41 4.60 17.68 5.18
N GLY A 42 5.52 17.77 4.22
CA GLY A 42 5.51 18.78 3.15
C GLY A 42 5.14 18.23 1.79
N THR A 43 5.40 19.03 0.76
CA THR A 43 5.08 18.65 -0.61
C THR A 43 5.86 17.43 -1.07
N VAL A 44 7.08 17.23 -0.58
CA VAL A 44 7.90 16.05 -0.93
C VAL A 44 7.24 14.77 -0.38
N TYR A 45 6.74 14.79 0.86
CA TYR A 45 5.97 13.67 1.41
C TYR A 45 4.73 13.34 0.57
N TRP A 46 3.99 14.36 0.10
CA TRP A 46 2.80 14.15 -0.73
C TRP A 46 3.10 13.45 -2.07
N THR A 47 4.31 13.60 -2.62
CA THR A 47 4.73 12.78 -3.79
C THR A 47 4.92 11.30 -3.42
N GLY A 48 5.40 11.03 -2.21
CA GLY A 48 5.45 9.70 -1.60
C GLY A 48 4.08 9.07 -1.48
N PHE A 49 3.15 9.83 -0.89
CA PHE A 49 1.76 9.43 -0.74
C PHE A 49 1.08 9.12 -2.08
N ALA A 50 1.24 10.00 -3.08
CA ALA A 50 0.67 9.79 -4.41
C ALA A 50 1.24 8.54 -5.09
N GLY A 51 2.56 8.30 -4.97
CA GLY A 51 3.20 7.08 -5.47
C GLY A 51 2.71 5.82 -4.77
N CYS A 52 2.51 5.88 -3.45
CA CYS A 52 1.91 4.79 -2.67
C CYS A 52 0.50 4.46 -3.16
N ALA A 53 -0.36 5.47 -3.32
CA ALA A 53 -1.72 5.29 -3.84
C ALA A 53 -1.73 4.65 -5.24
N ALA A 54 -0.85 5.12 -6.13
CA ALA A 54 -0.71 4.56 -7.47
C ALA A 54 -0.24 3.09 -7.46
N LEU A 55 0.74 2.75 -6.62
CA LEU A 55 1.25 1.38 -6.49
C LEU A 55 0.22 0.42 -5.89
N LEU A 56 -0.53 0.86 -4.87
CA LEU A 56 -1.62 0.06 -4.31
C LEU A 56 -2.74 -0.16 -5.31
N ALA A 57 -3.11 0.87 -6.09
CA ALA A 57 -4.07 0.73 -7.19
C ALA A 57 -3.56 -0.25 -8.26
N TYR A 58 -2.28 -0.16 -8.62
CA TYR A 58 -1.64 -1.09 -9.55
C TYR A 58 -1.70 -2.54 -9.07
N GLN A 59 -1.42 -2.81 -7.80
CA GLN A 59 -1.50 -4.16 -7.22
C GLN A 59 -2.91 -4.76 -7.39
N HIS A 60 -3.95 -3.99 -7.09
CA HIS A 60 -5.35 -4.40 -7.26
C HIS A 60 -5.78 -4.50 -8.73
N ALA A 61 -5.12 -3.80 -9.64
CA ALA A 61 -5.37 -3.93 -11.07
C ALA A 61 -4.76 -5.23 -11.66
N ILE A 62 -3.63 -5.68 -11.12
CA ILE A 62 -2.91 -6.86 -11.65
C ILE A 62 -3.26 -8.17 -10.93
N VAL A 63 -3.87 -8.09 -9.75
CA VAL A 63 -4.35 -9.26 -8.98
C VAL A 63 -5.87 -9.20 -8.90
N ARG A 64 -6.54 -10.23 -9.44
CA ARG A 64 -8.01 -10.29 -9.46
C ARG A 64 -8.52 -11.70 -9.13
N PRO A 65 -9.78 -11.85 -8.69
CA PRO A 65 -10.36 -13.17 -8.48
C PRO A 65 -10.24 -14.03 -9.75
N GLY A 66 -9.70 -15.24 -9.61
CA GLY A 66 -9.51 -16.17 -10.72
C GLY A 66 -8.16 -16.06 -11.44
N ASP A 67 -7.38 -15.01 -11.20
CA ASP A 67 -6.04 -14.84 -11.79
C ASP A 67 -5.08 -14.22 -10.76
N LEU A 68 -4.34 -15.11 -10.10
CA LEU A 68 -3.31 -14.78 -9.11
C LEU A 68 -1.90 -14.96 -9.66
N THR A 69 -1.74 -15.10 -10.99
CA THR A 69 -0.44 -15.34 -11.62
C THR A 69 0.58 -14.24 -11.33
N ARG A 70 0.10 -13.03 -11.01
CA ARG A 70 0.91 -11.85 -10.70
C ARG A 70 0.93 -11.50 -9.20
N LEU A 71 0.51 -12.42 -8.33
CA LEU A 71 0.46 -12.19 -6.89
C LEU A 71 1.85 -11.88 -6.32
N ASP A 72 2.89 -12.61 -6.74
CA ASP A 72 4.26 -12.37 -6.28
C ASP A 72 4.80 -11.01 -6.72
N ALA A 73 4.45 -10.56 -7.93
CA ALA A 73 4.81 -9.23 -8.41
C ALA A 73 4.14 -8.13 -7.57
N ALA A 74 2.88 -8.33 -7.17
CA ALA A 74 2.19 -7.41 -6.27
C ALA A 74 2.77 -7.44 -4.84
N PHE A 75 3.00 -8.63 -4.27
CA PHE A 75 3.38 -8.79 -2.87
C PHE A 75 4.86 -8.49 -2.59
N PHE A 76 5.77 -8.85 -3.49
CA PHE A 76 7.21 -8.63 -3.30
C PHE A 76 7.68 -7.37 -4.02
N THR A 77 7.52 -7.30 -5.35
CA THR A 77 8.12 -6.21 -6.13
C THR A 77 7.42 -4.89 -5.86
N ALA A 78 6.11 -4.82 -6.06
CA ALA A 78 5.37 -3.56 -5.90
C ALA A 78 5.39 -3.05 -4.45
N ASN A 79 5.24 -3.93 -3.45
CA ASN A 79 5.39 -3.54 -2.04
C ASN A 79 6.81 -3.12 -1.68
N GLY A 80 7.84 -3.78 -2.23
CA GLY A 80 9.23 -3.36 -2.03
C GLY A 80 9.50 -1.96 -2.57
N VAL A 81 9.04 -1.68 -3.80
CA VAL A 81 9.11 -0.34 -4.40
C VAL A 81 8.32 0.67 -3.57
N LEU A 82 7.11 0.33 -3.12
CA LEU A 82 6.29 1.21 -2.27
C LEU A 82 7.02 1.59 -0.99
N ALA A 83 7.60 0.61 -0.28
CA ALA A 83 8.31 0.84 0.97
C ALA A 83 9.51 1.77 0.78
N LEU A 84 10.33 1.51 -0.24
CA LEU A 84 11.51 2.34 -0.55
C LEU A 84 11.12 3.74 -1.01
N TRP A 85 10.08 3.87 -1.83
CA TRP A 85 9.58 5.16 -2.31
C TRP A 85 9.09 6.03 -1.16
N LEU A 86 8.20 5.48 -0.32
CA LEU A 86 7.65 6.21 0.82
C LEU A 86 8.74 6.59 1.83
N LEU A 87 9.71 5.69 2.08
CA LEU A 87 10.87 6.00 2.91
C LEU A 87 11.68 7.16 2.33
N ALA A 88 12.06 7.08 1.06
CA ALA A 88 12.90 8.08 0.41
C ALA A 88 12.23 9.46 0.42
N THR A 89 10.96 9.55 0.04
CA THR A 89 10.24 10.84 -0.01
C THR A 89 10.00 11.40 1.39
N THR A 90 9.69 10.55 2.38
CA THR A 90 9.47 11.01 3.76
C THR A 90 10.79 11.49 4.38
N ALA A 91 11.87 10.72 4.23
CA ALA A 91 13.19 11.13 4.70
C ALA A 91 13.65 12.42 4.02
N ALA A 92 13.52 12.52 2.70
CA ALA A 92 13.85 13.73 1.95
C ALA A 92 13.05 14.94 2.43
N ASP A 93 11.74 14.78 2.66
CA ASP A 93 10.91 15.86 3.23
C ASP A 93 11.43 16.32 4.59
N LEU A 94 11.81 15.39 5.47
CA LEU A 94 12.37 15.70 6.79
C LEU A 94 13.74 16.38 6.71
N PHE A 95 14.59 16.06 5.72
CA PHE A 95 15.92 16.66 5.56
C PHE A 95 15.91 17.99 4.80
N LEU A 96 14.92 18.24 3.94
CA LEU A 96 14.79 19.45 3.13
C LEU A 96 13.98 20.56 3.83
N ARG A 97 13.34 20.24 4.95
CA ARG A 97 12.66 21.16 5.84
C ARG A 97 13.65 21.79 6.83
#